data_AF-A0A1G8U4X7-F1
#
_entry.id   AF-A0A1G8U4X7-F1
#
_cell.length_a   1.000
_cell.length_b   1.000
_cell.length_c   1.000
_cell.angle_alpha   90.00
_cell.angle_beta   90.00
_cell.angle_gamma   90.00
#
_symmetry.space_group_name_H-M   'P 1'
#
loop_
_entity.id
_entity.type
_entity.pdbx_description
1 polymer ?
#
loop_
_entity_poly.entity_id
_entity_poly.type
_entity_poly.pdbx_seq_one_letter_code
_entity_poly.pdbx_strand_id
1 'polypeptide(L)'
;MKKIVEMLKCPNCNGKLENTDNPDIMRCPYCGTEFEVEGSEEEVKQVEEEPLTKKKADDEDGFKKKEWFDYRVEYKKLLKGKDSKEAMKAFAYCTNELGTSEAIIKYIKRELVEAGVYYKGKKEEKMEAFIKVLKGQITAEDNVIFYVNTGIFSSGKHGFIVTDKKIVFSGRKPHVIDYPNLHKLAFDMDSDFVNVRLNSSYDTSFSTIDGGSKKIYGAMAALVSALAFEFEPDRDKIIVTNFNDDDEDDD
;
A
#
# COMPACT_ATOMS: atom_id res chain seq x y z
N MET A 1 30.70 6.81 -28.67
CA MET A 1 29.44 6.82 -27.90
C MET A 1 29.78 6.85 -26.42
N LYS A 2 29.67 8.02 -25.77
CA LYS A 2 29.84 8.16 -24.32
C LYS A 2 28.45 8.38 -23.72
N LYS A 3 28.11 7.57 -22.71
CA LYS A 3 26.86 7.60 -21.94
C LYS A 3 26.79 8.93 -21.18
N ILE A 4 25.75 9.72 -21.41
CA ILE A 4 25.36 10.78 -20.48
C ILE A 4 24.66 10.08 -19.31
N VAL A 5 25.24 10.20 -18.14
CA VAL A 5 24.75 9.61 -16.91
C VAL A 5 23.68 10.53 -16.34
N GLU A 6 22.42 10.10 -16.45
CA GLU A 6 21.28 10.67 -15.73
C GLU A 6 21.41 10.43 -14.21
N MET A 7 22.34 11.11 -13.52
CA MET A 7 22.44 11.06 -12.05
C MET A 7 21.97 12.37 -11.43
N LEU A 8 20.65 12.58 -11.45
CA LEU A 8 19.96 13.50 -10.52
C LEU A 8 19.65 12.84 -9.17
N LYS A 9 20.06 11.58 -8.98
CA LYS A 9 19.83 10.79 -7.77
C LYS A 9 21.17 10.41 -7.15
N CYS A 10 21.31 10.68 -5.86
CA CYS A 10 22.46 10.29 -5.08
C CYS A 10 22.59 8.75 -5.10
N PRO A 11 23.71 8.18 -5.57
CA PRO A 11 23.88 6.72 -5.61
C PRO A 11 23.91 6.08 -4.22
N ASN A 12 24.14 6.87 -3.17
CA ASN A 12 24.25 6.40 -1.79
C ASN A 12 22.90 6.33 -1.06
N CYS A 13 21.96 7.24 -1.35
CA CYS A 13 20.67 7.30 -0.64
C CYS A 13 19.45 7.54 -1.55
N ASN A 14 19.67 7.62 -2.86
CA ASN A 14 18.68 7.96 -3.89
C ASN A 14 17.99 9.33 -3.71
N GLY A 15 18.51 10.18 -2.82
CA GLY A 15 18.07 11.56 -2.63
C GLY A 15 18.41 12.43 -3.84
N LYS A 16 17.60 13.45 -4.11
CA LYS A 16 17.90 14.40 -5.20
C LYS A 16 19.21 15.13 -4.87
N LEU A 17 20.12 15.19 -5.83
CA LEU A 17 21.32 16.02 -5.70
C LEU A 17 20.95 17.48 -5.91
N GLU A 18 21.52 18.36 -5.09
CA GLU A 18 21.37 19.81 -5.18
C GLU A 18 22.70 20.43 -5.60
N ASN A 19 22.64 21.51 -6.38
CA ASN A 19 23.84 22.25 -6.77
C ASN A 19 24.41 22.98 -5.54
N THR A 20 25.72 22.98 -5.40
CA THR A 20 26.40 23.86 -4.44
C THR A 20 26.74 25.20 -5.09
N ASP A 21 27.36 26.11 -4.33
CA ASP A 21 27.87 27.38 -4.87
C ASP A 21 28.95 27.17 -5.95
N ASN A 22 29.53 25.97 -6.03
CA ASN A 22 30.40 25.56 -7.13
C ASN A 22 29.59 24.73 -8.15
N PRO A 23 29.45 25.20 -9.41
CA PRO A 23 28.64 24.53 -10.43
C PRO A 23 29.15 23.13 -10.81
N ASP A 24 30.43 22.86 -10.55
CA ASP A 24 31.04 21.55 -10.80
C ASP A 24 30.84 20.60 -9.61
N ILE A 25 30.17 21.01 -8.53
CA ILE A 25 29.95 20.19 -7.33
C ILE A 25 28.46 20.11 -7.01
N MET A 26 27.94 18.89 -7.00
CA MET A 26 26.60 18.57 -6.51
C MET A 26 26.65 17.89 -5.15
N ARG A 27 25.79 18.31 -4.22
CA ARG A 27 25.70 17.81 -2.86
C ARG A 27 24.36 17.17 -2.59
N CYS A 28 24.35 16.02 -1.91
CA CYS A 28 23.12 15.44 -1.40
C CYS A 28 22.76 16.07 -0.04
N PRO A 29 21.61 16.76 0.11
CA PRO A 29 21.21 17.35 1.38
C PRO A 29 20.83 16.29 2.44
N TYR A 30 20.56 15.05 2.01
CA TYR A 30 20.10 13.97 2.89
C TYR A 30 21.23 13.18 3.56
N CYS A 31 22.36 12.99 2.87
CA CYS A 31 23.50 12.23 3.41
C CYS A 31 24.80 13.03 3.43
N GLY A 32 24.80 14.24 2.87
CA GLY A 32 25.96 15.14 2.85
C GLY A 32 27.03 14.78 1.83
N THR A 33 26.87 13.73 1.03
CA THR A 33 27.85 13.31 0.02
C THR A 33 27.92 14.33 -1.13
N GLU A 34 29.15 14.71 -1.50
CA GLU A 34 29.47 15.66 -2.58
C GLU A 34 30.07 14.91 -3.78
N PHE A 35 29.71 15.34 -4.99
CA PHE A 35 30.12 14.73 -6.25
C PHE A 35 30.57 15.82 -7.21
N GLU A 36 31.75 15.66 -7.80
CA GLU A 36 32.22 16.52 -8.88
C GLU A 36 31.61 16.10 -10.22
N VAL A 37 31.03 17.05 -10.96
CA VAL A 37 30.42 16.86 -12.26
C VAL A 37 31.26 17.61 -13.29
N GLU A 38 32.10 16.89 -14.04
CA GLU A 38 32.87 17.50 -15.14
C GLU A 38 31.92 17.91 -16.29
N GLY A 39 31.80 19.21 -16.50
CA GLY A 39 30.87 19.81 -17.47
C GLY A 39 31.27 19.63 -18.94
N SER A 40 30.27 19.44 -19.79
CA SER A 40 30.26 19.97 -21.14
C SER A 40 29.01 20.82 -21.30
N GLU A 41 29.23 22.11 -21.55
CA GLU A 41 28.24 23.17 -21.73
C GLU A 41 27.21 22.81 -22.80
N GLU A 42 25.97 22.53 -22.41
CA GLU A 42 24.80 22.63 -23.28
C GLU A 42 23.56 22.91 -22.41
N GLU A 43 23.17 24.19 -22.41
CA GLU A 43 21.90 24.80 -21.97
C GLU A 43 21.05 24.01 -20.96
N VAL A 44 21.19 24.39 -19.68
CA VAL A 44 20.20 24.09 -18.63
C VAL A 44 18.88 24.80 -18.98
N LYS A 45 18.03 24.13 -19.76
CA LYS A 45 16.61 24.48 -19.81
C LYS A 45 16.02 24.15 -18.44
N GLN A 46 15.68 25.20 -17.70
CA GLN A 46 14.80 25.10 -16.55
C GLN A 46 13.54 24.38 -17.00
N VAL A 47 13.38 23.13 -16.55
CA VAL A 47 12.11 22.42 -16.67
C VAL A 47 11.22 23.06 -15.60
N GLU A 48 10.40 24.02 -16.00
CA GLU A 48 9.23 24.43 -15.24
C GLU A 48 8.47 23.14 -14.85
N GLU A 49 8.10 23.03 -13.58
CA GLU A 49 7.35 21.90 -13.06
C GLU A 49 6.05 21.72 -13.87
N GLU A 50 6.03 20.78 -14.80
CA GLU A 50 4.80 20.35 -15.42
C GLU A 50 3.96 19.59 -14.39
N PRO A 51 2.73 20.04 -14.06
CA PRO A 51 1.86 19.31 -13.17
C PRO A 51 1.48 17.98 -13.81
N LEU A 52 1.88 16.87 -13.19
CA LEU A 52 1.37 15.49 -13.39
C LEU A 52 0.65 15.33 -14.75
N THR A 53 1.39 15.38 -15.85
CA THR A 53 0.80 15.10 -17.16
C THR A 53 0.41 13.62 -17.16
N LYS A 54 -0.90 13.43 -17.04
CA LYS A 54 -1.65 12.20 -17.24
C LYS A 54 -1.05 11.43 -18.42
N LYS A 55 -0.22 10.41 -18.15
CA LYS A 55 -0.31 9.21 -18.99
C LYS A 55 -1.75 8.73 -18.79
N LYS A 56 -2.58 8.90 -19.82
CA LYS A 56 -3.85 8.18 -19.89
C LYS A 56 -3.49 6.71 -19.68
N ALA A 57 -3.92 6.16 -18.56
CA ALA A 57 -4.08 4.72 -18.49
C ALA A 57 -5.13 4.41 -19.56
N ASP A 58 -4.73 3.74 -20.62
CA ASP A 58 -5.67 3.29 -21.64
C ASP A 58 -6.77 2.46 -20.93
N ASP A 59 -8.00 2.86 -21.19
CA ASP A 59 -9.24 2.57 -20.45
C ASP A 59 -9.78 1.13 -20.64
N GLU A 60 -8.97 0.08 -20.51
CA GLU A 60 -9.51 -1.29 -20.75
C GLU A 60 -9.38 -2.37 -19.69
N ASP A 61 -8.47 -2.34 -18.70
CA ASP A 61 -8.60 -3.36 -17.64
C ASP A 61 -8.15 -2.98 -16.22
N GLY A 62 -7.22 -2.04 -16.02
CA GLY A 62 -6.81 -1.56 -14.68
C GLY A 62 -6.10 -2.61 -13.79
N PHE A 63 -6.51 -3.87 -13.85
CA PHE A 63 -5.79 -5.04 -13.40
C PHE A 63 -4.75 -5.43 -14.45
N LYS A 64 -3.48 -5.56 -14.08
CA LYS A 64 -2.56 -6.41 -14.86
C LYS A 64 -2.64 -7.78 -14.22
N LYS A 65 -2.85 -8.82 -15.02
CA LYS A 65 -2.94 -10.21 -14.55
C LYS A 65 -1.61 -10.64 -13.95
N LYS A 66 -1.38 -10.32 -12.68
CA LYS A 66 -0.54 -11.17 -11.86
C LYS A 66 -1.27 -12.50 -11.72
N GLU A 67 -0.52 -13.60 -11.72
CA GLU A 67 -1.05 -14.93 -11.41
C GLU A 67 -1.61 -15.05 -9.98
N TRP A 68 -1.71 -13.95 -9.24
CA TRP A 68 -2.22 -13.88 -7.89
C TRP A 68 -3.74 -13.88 -7.80
N PHE A 69 -4.45 -13.47 -8.86
CA PHE A 69 -5.86 -13.11 -8.76
C PHE A 69 -6.73 -13.83 -9.78
N ASP A 70 -7.90 -14.30 -9.31
CA ASP A 70 -9.05 -14.70 -10.12
C ASP A 70 -10.09 -13.58 -10.03
N TYR A 71 -10.14 -12.71 -11.04
CA TYR A 71 -11.05 -11.56 -11.05
C TYR A 71 -12.44 -11.99 -11.53
N ARG A 72 -13.42 -11.93 -10.63
CA ARG A 72 -14.84 -12.19 -10.89
C ARG A 72 -15.67 -10.92 -10.92
N VAL A 73 -15.01 -9.78 -11.10
CA VAL A 73 -15.62 -8.46 -11.22
C VAL A 73 -14.85 -7.65 -12.25
N GLU A 74 -15.57 -6.86 -13.04
CA GLU A 74 -14.98 -5.89 -13.95
C GLU A 74 -14.39 -4.71 -13.17
N TYR A 75 -13.14 -4.32 -13.46
CA TYR A 75 -12.48 -3.19 -12.78
C TYR A 75 -13.34 -1.93 -12.79
N LYS A 76 -14.02 -1.62 -13.90
CA LYS A 76 -14.90 -0.45 -14.07
C LYS A 76 -16.05 -0.42 -13.04
N LYS A 77 -16.58 -1.58 -12.64
CA LYS A 77 -17.66 -1.69 -11.63
C LYS A 77 -17.21 -1.29 -10.23
N LEU A 78 -15.91 -1.30 -9.96
CA LEU A 78 -15.32 -0.87 -8.69
C LEU A 78 -15.03 0.64 -8.65
N LEU A 79 -15.19 1.37 -9.76
CA LEU A 79 -14.86 2.80 -9.89
C LEU A 79 -16.06 3.74 -9.69
N LYS A 80 -16.94 3.44 -8.72
CA LYS A 80 -18.19 4.18 -8.45
C LYS A 80 -18.02 5.60 -7.89
N GLY A 81 -16.84 6.00 -7.42
CA GLY A 81 -16.63 7.31 -6.80
C GLY A 81 -15.19 7.81 -6.85
N LYS A 82 -14.94 9.02 -6.36
CA LYS A 82 -13.57 9.56 -6.22
C LYS A 82 -12.76 8.64 -5.31
N ASP A 83 -13.36 8.27 -4.19
CA ASP A 83 -12.75 7.49 -3.13
C ASP A 83 -12.44 6.06 -3.59
N SER A 84 -13.41 5.40 -4.25
CA SER A 84 -13.21 4.08 -4.83
C SER A 84 -12.15 4.09 -5.93
N LYS A 85 -12.11 5.14 -6.77
CA LYS A 85 -11.06 5.32 -7.79
C LYS A 85 -9.68 5.47 -7.18
N GLU A 86 -9.54 6.20 -6.08
CA GLU A 86 -8.26 6.33 -5.37
C GLU A 86 -7.79 4.99 -4.80
N ALA A 87 -8.68 4.26 -4.14
CA ALA A 87 -8.39 2.94 -3.60
C ALA A 87 -7.99 1.95 -4.71
N MET A 88 -8.78 1.84 -5.78
CA MET A 88 -8.52 0.89 -6.86
C MET A 88 -7.26 1.24 -7.66
N LYS A 89 -6.95 2.53 -7.87
CA LYS A 89 -5.68 2.93 -8.48
C LYS A 89 -4.48 2.55 -7.61
N ALA A 90 -4.58 2.69 -6.30
CA ALA A 90 -3.51 2.28 -5.39
C ALA A 90 -3.35 0.76 -5.37
N PHE A 91 -4.46 0.00 -5.35
CA PHE A 91 -4.43 -1.46 -5.47
C PHE A 91 -3.74 -1.90 -6.78
N ALA A 92 -4.17 -1.35 -7.92
CA ALA A 92 -3.58 -1.61 -9.22
C ALA A 92 -2.09 -1.22 -9.26
N TYR A 93 -1.70 -0.05 -8.76
CA TYR A 93 -0.29 0.36 -8.72
C TYR A 93 0.57 -0.58 -7.88
N CYS A 94 0.12 -0.92 -6.67
CA CYS A 94 0.85 -1.79 -5.76
C CYS A 94 1.00 -3.21 -6.33
N THR A 95 -0.06 -3.76 -6.91
CA THR A 95 -0.03 -5.10 -7.51
C THR A 95 0.80 -5.14 -8.79
N ASN A 96 0.60 -4.17 -9.69
CA ASN A 96 1.14 -4.21 -11.05
C ASN A 96 2.57 -3.66 -11.16
N GLU A 97 2.90 -2.61 -10.40
CA GLU A 97 4.17 -1.88 -10.53
C GLU A 97 5.15 -2.18 -9.39
N LEU A 98 4.67 -2.32 -8.15
CA LEU A 98 5.53 -2.62 -7.00
C LEU A 98 5.76 -4.12 -6.85
N GLY A 99 4.68 -4.89 -6.83
CA GLY A 99 4.71 -6.33 -7.02
C GLY A 99 5.37 -7.18 -5.93
N THR A 100 5.87 -6.61 -4.85
CA THR A 100 6.40 -7.31 -3.66
C THR A 100 5.94 -6.65 -2.37
N SER A 101 5.86 -7.41 -1.29
CA SER A 101 5.46 -6.88 0.01
C SER A 101 6.42 -5.77 0.46
N GLU A 102 7.74 -5.96 0.30
CA GLU A 102 8.76 -4.97 0.68
C GLU A 102 8.55 -3.62 -0.02
N ALA A 103 8.33 -3.63 -1.33
CA ALA A 103 8.11 -2.42 -2.11
C ALA A 103 6.79 -1.73 -1.72
N ILE A 104 5.72 -2.51 -1.48
CA ILE A 104 4.42 -2.00 -1.05
C ILE A 104 4.50 -1.41 0.37
N ILE A 105 5.22 -2.06 1.30
CA ILE A 105 5.47 -1.55 2.65
C ILE A 105 6.18 -0.20 2.59
N LYS A 106 7.21 -0.10 1.74
CA LYS A 106 7.96 1.16 1.54
C LYS A 106 7.07 2.26 0.98
N TYR A 107 6.20 1.94 0.03
CA TYR A 107 5.23 2.88 -0.52
C TYR A 107 4.25 3.38 0.56
N ILE A 108 3.65 2.48 1.32
CA ILE A 108 2.74 2.83 2.42
C ILE A 108 3.45 3.72 3.45
N LYS A 109 4.67 3.35 3.88
CA LYS A 109 5.47 4.08 4.86
C LYS A 109 5.91 5.47 4.39
N ARG A 110 5.95 5.73 3.08
CA ARG A 110 6.42 7.01 2.54
C ARG A 110 5.27 7.93 2.13
N GLU A 111 4.25 7.37 1.50
CA GLU A 111 3.22 8.14 0.81
C GLU A 111 1.87 8.13 1.54
N LEU A 112 1.62 7.14 2.43
CA LEU A 112 0.29 6.89 3.00
C LEU A 112 0.28 6.84 4.54
N VAL A 113 1.33 7.35 5.19
CA VAL A 113 1.41 7.41 6.67
C VAL A 113 0.55 8.55 7.18
N GLU A 114 -0.71 8.22 7.42
CA GLU A 114 -1.72 9.16 7.91
C GLU A 114 -2.11 8.87 9.37
N ALA A 115 -3.15 9.53 9.89
CA ALA A 115 -3.48 9.54 11.30
C ALA A 115 -3.72 8.13 11.89
N GLY A 116 -4.15 7.16 11.07
CA GLY A 116 -4.52 5.80 11.47
C GLY A 116 -3.51 4.67 11.19
N VAL A 117 -2.34 4.91 10.57
CA VAL A 117 -1.37 3.84 10.23
C VAL A 117 -0.07 4.01 11.03
N TYR A 118 0.28 3.01 11.82
CA TYR A 118 1.43 2.99 12.72
C TYR A 118 2.36 1.80 12.41
N TYR A 119 3.64 1.95 12.70
CA TYR A 119 4.65 0.90 12.50
C TYR A 119 5.85 1.16 13.41
N LYS A 120 6.75 0.18 13.55
CA LYS A 120 7.96 0.32 14.39
C LYS A 120 8.74 1.59 14.05
N GLY A 121 9.04 2.41 15.05
CA GLY A 121 9.66 3.73 14.88
C GLY A 121 8.72 4.88 14.50
N LYS A 122 7.40 4.64 14.34
CA LYS A 122 6.39 5.67 14.06
C LYS A 122 5.12 5.43 14.87
N LYS A 123 4.95 6.20 15.96
CA LYS A 123 3.82 6.09 16.91
C LYS A 123 3.73 4.68 17.53
N GLU A 124 4.88 4.10 17.85
CA GLU A 124 5.03 2.73 18.36
C GLU A 124 4.32 2.54 19.71
N GLU A 125 4.26 3.58 20.54
CA GLU A 125 3.52 3.60 21.80
C GLU A 125 2.02 3.28 21.62
N LYS A 126 1.44 3.67 20.49
CA LYS A 126 0.04 3.34 20.15
C LYS A 126 -0.12 1.87 19.76
N MET A 127 0.92 1.25 19.22
CA MET A 127 0.92 -0.17 18.86
C MET A 127 0.95 -1.05 20.09
N GLU A 128 1.81 -0.73 21.07
CA GLU A 128 1.96 -1.53 22.30
C GLU A 128 0.65 -1.66 23.09
N ALA A 129 -0.11 -0.57 23.20
CA ALA A 129 -1.42 -0.57 23.86
C ALA A 129 -2.40 -1.54 23.17
N PHE A 130 -2.37 -1.59 21.84
CA PHE A 130 -3.26 -2.44 21.06
C PHE A 130 -2.83 -3.91 21.05
N ILE A 131 -1.53 -4.19 20.96
CA ILE A 131 -0.99 -5.56 21.05
C ILE A 131 -1.38 -6.22 22.37
N LYS A 132 -1.42 -5.45 23.47
CA LYS A 132 -1.91 -5.94 24.77
C LYS A 132 -3.38 -6.37 24.74
N VAL A 133 -4.22 -5.73 23.93
CA VAL A 133 -5.64 -6.09 23.75
C VAL A 133 -5.76 -7.40 22.96
N LEU A 134 -4.85 -7.62 22.00
CA LEU A 134 -4.79 -8.83 21.17
C LEU A 134 -3.99 -9.98 21.83
N LYS A 135 -3.88 -9.99 23.16
CA LYS A 135 -3.04 -10.93 23.91
C LYS A 135 -3.30 -12.38 23.49
N GLY A 136 -2.23 -13.06 23.06
CA GLY A 136 -2.25 -14.45 22.61
C GLY A 136 -2.48 -14.65 21.11
N GLN A 137 -2.85 -13.61 20.37
CA GLN A 137 -2.99 -13.67 18.90
C GLN A 137 -1.72 -13.25 18.17
N ILE A 138 -0.93 -12.36 18.79
CA ILE A 138 0.40 -11.95 18.34
C ILE A 138 1.44 -12.51 19.30
N THR A 139 2.45 -13.18 18.75
CA THR A 139 3.55 -13.81 19.48
C THR A 139 4.86 -13.04 19.27
N ALA A 140 5.92 -13.40 20.01
CA ALA A 140 7.24 -12.79 19.81
C ALA A 140 7.86 -13.13 18.44
N GLU A 141 7.36 -14.15 17.76
CA GLU A 141 7.81 -14.56 16.43
C GLU A 141 7.09 -13.86 15.28
N ASP A 142 6.05 -13.07 15.59
CA ASP A 142 5.32 -12.30 14.60
C ASP A 142 6.05 -10.96 14.37
N ASN A 143 6.53 -10.73 13.15
CA ASN A 143 7.10 -9.44 12.79
C ASN A 143 5.98 -8.48 12.42
N VAL A 144 5.65 -7.55 13.33
CA VAL A 144 4.59 -6.57 13.10
C VAL A 144 5.02 -5.54 12.06
N ILE A 145 4.32 -5.51 10.92
CA ILE A 145 4.59 -4.61 9.80
C ILE A 145 3.84 -3.29 9.99
N PHE A 146 2.51 -3.38 10.18
CA PHE A 146 1.63 -2.25 10.41
C PHE A 146 0.64 -2.55 11.51
N TYR A 147 0.28 -1.50 12.25
CA TYR A 147 -0.92 -1.45 13.05
C TYR A 147 -1.81 -0.34 12.49
N VAL A 148 -3.06 -0.66 12.22
CA VAL A 148 -4.04 0.25 11.64
C VAL A 148 -5.19 0.45 12.60
N ASN A 149 -5.42 1.69 13.00
CA ASN A 149 -6.52 2.09 13.87
C ASN A 149 -7.71 2.58 13.03
N THR A 150 -8.89 2.02 13.27
CA THR A 150 -10.10 2.28 12.49
C THR A 150 -11.04 3.30 13.14
N GLY A 151 -10.71 3.86 14.31
CA GLY A 151 -11.35 5.08 14.86
C GLY A 151 -12.85 4.99 15.21
N ILE A 152 -13.55 3.88 14.97
CA ILE A 152 -15.03 3.84 14.90
C ILE A 152 -15.74 4.17 16.22
N PHE A 153 -15.16 3.84 17.38
CA PHE A 153 -15.84 4.04 18.68
C PHE A 153 -14.95 4.52 19.83
N SER A 154 -13.63 4.38 19.69
CA SER A 154 -12.60 4.96 20.57
C SER A 154 -11.24 4.67 19.98
N SER A 155 -10.33 5.66 19.99
CA SER A 155 -8.96 5.47 19.53
C SER A 155 -8.31 4.29 20.25
N GLY A 156 -7.80 3.32 19.49
CA GLY A 156 -7.06 2.19 20.05
C GLY A 156 -7.88 0.99 20.54
N LYS A 157 -9.17 0.87 20.20
CA LYS A 157 -9.97 -0.35 20.49
C LYS A 157 -10.43 -1.13 19.26
N HIS A 158 -10.44 -0.47 18.10
CA HIS A 158 -10.83 -1.08 16.84
C HIS A 158 -9.75 -0.81 15.80
N GLY A 159 -9.34 -1.85 15.10
CA GLY A 159 -8.19 -1.84 14.23
C GLY A 159 -7.79 -3.23 13.78
N PHE A 160 -6.66 -3.30 13.09
CA PHE A 160 -6.03 -4.56 12.73
C PHE A 160 -4.51 -4.44 12.74
N ILE A 161 -3.84 -5.57 12.96
CA ILE A 161 -2.40 -5.72 12.85
C ILE A 161 -2.10 -6.54 11.61
N VAL A 162 -1.16 -6.08 10.80
CA VAL A 162 -0.56 -6.83 9.70
C VAL A 162 0.82 -7.30 10.14
N THR A 163 1.06 -8.61 10.12
CA THR A 163 2.38 -9.20 10.37
C THR A 163 2.96 -9.78 9.09
N ASP A 164 4.11 -10.42 9.17
CA ASP A 164 4.70 -11.21 8.08
C ASP A 164 4.04 -12.59 7.88
N LYS A 165 3.14 -13.01 8.78
CA LYS A 165 2.50 -14.35 8.75
C LYS A 165 0.98 -14.32 8.66
N LYS A 166 0.34 -13.27 9.18
CA LYS A 166 -1.11 -13.19 9.34
C LYS A 166 -1.60 -11.75 9.53
N ILE A 167 -2.92 -11.60 9.51
CA ILE A 167 -3.61 -10.38 9.92
C ILE A 167 -4.49 -10.70 11.11
N VAL A 168 -4.48 -9.80 12.11
CA VAL A 168 -5.33 -9.91 13.29
C VAL A 168 -6.21 -8.68 13.40
N PHE A 169 -7.53 -8.88 13.30
CA PHE A 169 -8.54 -7.85 13.50
C PHE A 169 -9.01 -7.83 14.95
N SER A 170 -9.05 -6.65 15.57
CA SER A 170 -9.62 -6.51 16.90
C SER A 170 -11.14 -6.53 16.87
N GLY A 171 -11.73 -7.12 17.90
CA GLY A 171 -13.17 -7.11 18.13
C GLY A 171 -13.46 -7.68 19.51
N ARG A 172 -14.74 -7.89 19.83
CA ARG A 172 -15.13 -8.60 21.06
C ARG A 172 -14.48 -9.99 21.14
N LYS A 173 -14.33 -10.63 19.98
CA LYS A 173 -13.45 -11.77 19.75
C LYS A 173 -12.52 -11.37 18.61
N PRO A 174 -11.19 -11.43 18.76
CA PRO A 174 -10.29 -11.17 17.65
C PRO A 174 -10.47 -12.17 16.53
N HIS A 175 -10.38 -11.71 15.28
CA HIS A 175 -10.40 -12.55 14.09
C HIS A 175 -9.02 -12.59 13.47
N VAL A 176 -8.57 -13.78 13.08
CA VAL A 176 -7.23 -14.00 12.51
C VAL A 176 -7.39 -14.60 11.12
N ILE A 177 -6.63 -14.06 10.17
CA ILE A 177 -6.45 -14.65 8.85
C ILE A 177 -4.97 -14.91 8.68
N ASP A 178 -4.59 -16.18 8.77
CA ASP A 178 -3.29 -16.64 8.30
C ASP A 178 -3.23 -16.53 6.78
N TYR A 179 -2.07 -16.18 6.24
CA TYR A 179 -1.96 -15.90 4.82
C TYR A 179 -2.35 -17.04 3.87
N PRO A 180 -2.06 -18.33 4.17
CA PRO A 180 -2.58 -19.45 3.39
C PRO A 180 -4.11 -19.45 3.26
N ASN A 181 -4.81 -18.96 4.30
CA ASN A 181 -6.27 -18.95 4.38
C ASN A 181 -6.93 -17.70 3.75
N LEU A 182 -6.16 -16.82 3.09
CA LEU A 182 -6.69 -15.62 2.42
C LEU A 182 -7.20 -15.96 1.01
N HIS A 183 -8.42 -16.44 0.86
CA HIS A 183 -8.92 -16.91 -0.45
C HIS A 183 -9.65 -15.84 -1.25
N LYS A 184 -10.14 -14.77 -0.62
CA LYS A 184 -11.00 -13.79 -1.29
C LYS A 184 -10.82 -12.35 -0.81
N LEU A 185 -10.93 -11.42 -1.75
CA LEU A 185 -11.04 -9.98 -1.54
C LEU A 185 -12.36 -9.50 -2.15
N ALA A 186 -13.33 -9.17 -1.30
CA ALA A 186 -14.58 -8.55 -1.72
C ALA A 186 -14.48 -7.03 -1.53
N PHE A 187 -14.47 -6.30 -2.64
CA PHE A 187 -14.47 -4.85 -2.64
C PHE A 187 -15.91 -4.33 -2.51
N ASP A 188 -16.18 -3.69 -1.39
CA ASP A 188 -17.47 -3.08 -1.05
C ASP A 188 -17.34 -1.57 -1.29
N MET A 189 -17.72 -1.16 -2.49
CA MET A 189 -17.42 0.15 -3.07
C MET A 189 -18.71 0.88 -3.46
N ASP A 190 -18.83 2.11 -2.97
CA ASP A 190 -19.83 3.09 -3.39
C ASP A 190 -19.17 4.47 -3.63
N SER A 191 -19.95 5.52 -3.94
CA SER A 191 -19.44 6.86 -4.29
C SER A 191 -18.47 7.43 -3.24
N ASP A 192 -18.83 7.26 -1.96
CA ASP A 192 -18.14 7.86 -0.81
C ASP A 192 -17.72 6.83 0.24
N PHE A 193 -17.87 5.55 -0.09
CA PHE A 193 -17.56 4.44 0.80
C PHE A 193 -16.59 3.47 0.14
N VAL A 194 -15.52 3.16 0.89
CA VAL A 194 -14.50 2.20 0.49
C VAL A 194 -14.32 1.23 1.64
N ASN A 195 -14.58 -0.03 1.36
CA ASN A 195 -14.33 -1.13 2.27
C ASN A 195 -13.80 -2.32 1.48
N VAL A 196 -12.88 -3.08 2.10
CA VAL A 196 -12.32 -4.30 1.51
C VAL A 196 -12.45 -5.41 2.52
N ARG A 197 -13.25 -6.42 2.22
CA ARG A 197 -13.50 -7.57 3.08
C ARG A 197 -12.60 -8.71 2.67
N LEU A 198 -11.86 -9.23 3.62
CA LEU A 198 -11.10 -10.46 3.46
C LEU A 198 -12.04 -11.65 3.70
N ASN A 199 -12.03 -12.63 2.80
CA ASN A 199 -12.90 -13.81 2.86
C ASN A 199 -14.41 -13.47 2.97
N SER A 200 -14.84 -12.35 2.37
CA SER A 200 -16.21 -11.81 2.40
C SER A 200 -16.83 -11.59 3.80
N SER A 201 -16.05 -11.62 4.88
CA SER A 201 -16.56 -11.44 6.24
C SER A 201 -16.56 -9.97 6.69
N TYR A 202 -17.62 -9.58 7.41
CA TYR A 202 -17.74 -8.26 8.05
C TYR A 202 -16.70 -8.03 9.15
N ASP A 203 -16.26 -9.09 9.83
CA ASP A 203 -15.32 -8.99 10.96
C ASP A 203 -13.86 -8.86 10.52
N THR A 204 -13.58 -9.12 9.23
CA THR A 204 -12.23 -9.11 8.64
C THR A 204 -12.15 -8.13 7.48
N SER A 205 -12.49 -6.88 7.75
CA SER A 205 -12.54 -5.84 6.72
C SER A 205 -11.63 -4.65 7.00
N PHE A 206 -11.05 -4.09 5.93
CA PHE A 206 -10.41 -2.78 5.95
C PHE A 206 -11.50 -1.71 5.81
N SER A 207 -12.02 -1.25 6.94
CA SER A 207 -13.04 -0.20 7.01
C SER A 207 -12.53 0.99 7.83
N THR A 208 -13.00 2.20 7.49
CA THR A 208 -12.91 3.41 8.35
C THR A 208 -11.52 3.73 8.93
N ILE A 209 -10.45 3.53 8.16
CA ILE A 209 -9.09 3.91 8.56
C ILE A 209 -9.06 5.42 8.78
N ASP A 210 -8.79 5.82 10.03
CA ASP A 210 -8.98 7.21 10.51
C ASP A 210 -8.05 8.20 9.80
N GLY A 211 -8.65 9.29 9.32
CA GLY A 211 -7.97 10.43 8.69
C GLY A 211 -7.03 10.06 7.55
N GLY A 212 -7.29 8.94 6.87
CA GLY A 212 -6.46 8.30 5.85
C GLY A 212 -6.97 8.50 4.41
N SER A 213 -6.06 8.73 3.45
CA SER A 213 -6.31 8.67 2.01
C SER A 213 -6.91 7.33 1.67
N LYS A 214 -7.90 7.32 0.78
CA LYS A 214 -8.57 6.09 0.33
C LYS A 214 -7.63 5.14 -0.41
N LYS A 215 -6.47 5.63 -0.85
CA LYS A 215 -5.36 4.81 -1.36
C LYS A 215 -4.93 3.71 -0.38
N ILE A 216 -5.01 3.93 0.93
CA ILE A 216 -4.53 2.97 1.94
C ILE A 216 -5.29 1.65 1.88
N TYR A 217 -6.59 1.67 1.54
CA TYR A 217 -7.42 0.47 1.44
C TYR A 217 -6.93 -0.45 0.32
N GLY A 218 -6.71 0.12 -0.86
CA GLY A 218 -6.15 -0.62 -1.99
C GLY A 218 -4.71 -1.05 -1.75
N ALA A 219 -3.88 -0.20 -1.15
CA ALA A 219 -2.50 -0.56 -0.83
C ALA A 219 -2.42 -1.71 0.20
N MET A 220 -3.29 -1.71 1.22
CA MET A 220 -3.35 -2.81 2.20
C MET A 220 -3.86 -4.10 1.58
N ALA A 221 -4.90 -4.06 0.74
CA ALA A 221 -5.37 -5.23 -0.01
C ALA A 221 -4.26 -5.83 -0.89
N ALA A 222 -3.49 -4.99 -1.57
CA ALA A 222 -2.35 -5.44 -2.37
C ALA A 222 -1.22 -6.01 -1.48
N LEU A 223 -0.92 -5.37 -0.36
CA LEU A 223 0.12 -5.83 0.58
C LEU A 223 -0.18 -7.23 1.11
N VAL A 224 -1.40 -7.45 1.59
CA VAL A 224 -1.76 -8.74 2.20
C VAL A 224 -1.84 -9.85 1.17
N SER A 225 -2.18 -9.50 -0.08
CA SER A 225 -2.08 -10.42 -1.21
C SER A 225 -0.63 -10.79 -1.50
N ALA A 226 0.27 -9.80 -1.56
CA ALA A 226 1.69 -10.04 -1.81
C ALA A 226 2.32 -10.89 -0.70
N LEU A 227 2.03 -10.57 0.57
CA LEU A 227 2.48 -11.37 1.71
C LEU A 227 1.97 -12.81 1.63
N ALA A 228 0.74 -13.03 1.17
CA ALA A 228 0.23 -14.39 1.01
C ALA A 228 0.96 -15.19 -0.07
N PHE A 229 1.23 -14.61 -1.23
CA PHE A 229 2.00 -15.28 -2.28
C PHE A 229 3.50 -15.39 -1.95
N GLU A 230 4.05 -14.52 -1.12
CA GLU A 230 5.43 -14.65 -0.65
C GLU A 230 5.57 -15.70 0.46
N PHE A 231 4.53 -15.86 1.29
CA PHE A 231 4.47 -16.91 2.31
C PHE A 231 4.29 -18.30 1.69
N GLU A 232 3.41 -18.43 0.70
CA GLU A 232 3.14 -19.67 -0.02
C GLU A 232 3.01 -19.40 -1.53
N PRO A 233 4.12 -19.50 -2.30
CA PRO A 233 4.13 -19.15 -3.73
C PRO A 233 3.20 -19.97 -4.61
N ASP A 234 2.96 -21.24 -4.26
CA ASP A 234 2.17 -22.20 -5.05
C ASP A 234 0.68 -22.22 -4.66
N ARG A 235 0.23 -21.29 -3.80
CA ARG A 235 -1.15 -21.20 -3.35
C ARG A 235 -2.14 -20.89 -4.47
N ASP A 236 -3.40 -21.22 -4.23
CA ASP A 236 -4.50 -20.84 -5.12
C ASP A 236 -4.64 -19.32 -5.28
N LYS A 237 -5.19 -18.92 -6.43
CA LYS A 237 -5.50 -17.52 -6.74
C LYS A 237 -6.47 -16.94 -5.73
N ILE A 238 -6.25 -15.68 -5.34
CA ILE A 238 -7.19 -14.91 -4.55
C ILE A 238 -8.34 -14.48 -5.46
N ILE A 239 -9.56 -14.82 -5.07
CA ILE A 239 -10.77 -14.39 -5.77
C ILE A 239 -11.00 -12.91 -5.47
N VAL A 240 -11.21 -12.09 -6.52
CA VAL A 240 -11.54 -10.68 -6.39
C VAL A 240 -12.97 -10.45 -6.89
N THR A 241 -13.86 -9.98 -6.01
CA THR A 241 -15.28 -9.72 -6.31
C THR A 241 -15.70 -8.31 -5.90
N ASN A 242 -16.86 -7.89 -6.39
CA ASN A 242 -17.66 -6.83 -5.78
C ASN A 242 -18.52 -7.46 -4.67
N PHE A 243 -18.60 -6.83 -3.50
CA PHE A 243 -19.35 -7.40 -2.37
C PHE A 243 -20.84 -7.63 -2.70
N ASN A 244 -21.46 -6.73 -3.45
CA ASN A 244 -22.88 -6.84 -3.79
C ASN A 244 -23.20 -7.97 -4.78
N ASP A 245 -22.18 -8.53 -5.45
CA ASP A 245 -22.37 -9.62 -6.42
C ASP A 245 -22.32 -11.00 -5.72
N ASP A 246 -21.97 -11.06 -4.43
CA ASP A 246 -21.89 -12.30 -3.65
C ASP A 246 -23.26 -12.74 -3.07
N ASP A 247 -24.25 -11.84 -3.00
CA ASP A 247 -25.59 -12.13 -2.43
C ASP A 247 -26.51 -12.89 -3.41
N GLU A 248 -26.09 -13.13 -4.65
CA GLU A 248 -26.91 -13.79 -5.70
C GLU A 248 -26.69 -15.31 -5.83
N ASP A 249 -25.70 -15.89 -5.13
CA ASP A 249 -25.32 -17.31 -5.27
C ASP A 249 -25.80 -18.23 -4.11
N ASP A 250 -26.56 -17.71 -3.15
CA ASP A 250 -27.04 -18.45 -1.96
C ASP A 250 -28.54 -18.89 -2.02
N ASP A 251 -29.18 -18.85 -3.20
CA ASP A 251 -30.56 -19.35 -3.44
C ASP A 251 -30.63 -20.74 -4.11
#